data_AF-A0A6L5F134-F1
#
_entry.id   AF-A0A6L5F134-F1
#
_cell.length_a   1.000
_cell.length_b   1.000
_cell.length_c   1.000
_cell.angle_alpha   90.00
_cell.angle_beta   90.00
_cell.angle_gamma   90.00
#
_symmetry.space_group_name_H-M   'P 1'
#
loop_
_entity.id
_entity.type
_entity.pdbx_description
1 polymer ?
#
loop_
_entity_poly.entity_id
_entity_poly.type
_entity_poly.pdbx_seq_one_letter_code
_entity_poly.pdbx_strand_id
1 'polypeptide(L)'
;AKIRALTRRTSQQNPEYVLTRLNLIMHGWANYIRHAVAKNTFSMLDNFAWWRVIRMLRERHRWRWRDVRRKFTIPTGQWLPITAGTTELRKIAAIPVTRYRWRANAIPTPWPA
;
A
#
# COMPACT_ATOMS: atom_id res chain seq x y z
N ALA A 1 11.66 -6.84 3.09
CA ALA A 1 12.85 -5.94 3.08
C ALA A 1 12.56 -4.56 2.46
N LYS A 2 12.06 -4.46 1.22
CA LYS A 2 11.95 -3.18 0.46
C LYS A 2 11.17 -2.05 1.15
N ILE A 3 9.91 -2.28 1.56
CA ILE A 3 9.11 -1.30 2.33
C ILE A 3 9.88 -0.84 3.56
N ARG A 4 10.56 -1.79 4.24
CA ARG A 4 11.27 -1.49 5.47
C ARG A 4 12.48 -0.57 5.26
N ALA A 5 13.21 -0.79 4.16
CA ALA A 5 14.37 0.02 3.79
C ALA A 5 13.98 1.47 3.44
N LEU A 6 12.86 1.65 2.72
CA LEU A 6 12.35 2.98 2.34
C LEU A 6 11.78 3.77 3.53
N THR A 7 11.24 3.09 4.53
CA THR A 7 10.54 3.72 5.66
C THR A 7 11.34 3.66 6.96
N ARG A 8 12.67 3.77 6.93
CA ARG A 8 13.45 3.82 8.19
C ARG A 8 12.93 4.95 9.08
N ARG A 9 12.79 4.68 10.38
CA ARG A 9 12.09 5.57 11.32
C ARG A 9 12.65 7.01 11.31
N THR A 10 13.97 7.14 11.21
CA THR A 10 14.70 8.41 11.18
C THR A 10 15.05 8.88 9.75
N SER A 11 14.44 8.28 8.72
CA SER A 11 14.70 8.65 7.32
C SER A 11 14.39 10.12 7.09
N GLN A 12 15.28 10.83 6.38
CA GLN A 12 15.11 12.21 5.92
C GLN A 12 14.73 12.30 4.44
N GLN A 13 14.43 11.17 3.79
CA GLN A 13 14.02 11.17 2.39
C GLN A 13 12.76 12.02 2.16
N ASN A 14 12.66 12.65 1.00
CA ASN A 14 11.48 13.41 0.61
C ASN A 14 10.21 12.52 0.77
N PRO A 15 9.19 12.94 1.55
CA PRO A 15 7.97 12.16 1.74
C PRO A 15 7.28 11.80 0.43
N GLU A 16 7.24 12.71 -0.55
CA GLU A 16 6.64 12.45 -1.87
C GLU A 16 7.36 11.30 -2.58
N TYR A 17 8.70 11.34 -2.62
CA TYR A 17 9.51 10.24 -3.15
C TYR A 17 9.24 8.90 -2.45
N VAL A 18 9.12 8.90 -1.12
CA VAL A 18 8.81 7.69 -0.35
C VAL A 18 7.44 7.14 -0.75
N LEU A 19 6.42 8.00 -0.84
CA LEU A 19 5.08 7.59 -1.25
C LEU A 19 5.06 7.05 -2.69
N THR A 20 5.73 7.73 -3.63
CA THR A 20 5.84 7.26 -5.03
C THR A 20 6.48 5.87 -5.10
N ARG A 21 7.59 5.65 -4.39
CA ARG A 21 8.28 4.35 -4.38
C ARG A 21 7.47 3.26 -3.69
N LEU A 22 6.78 3.58 -2.59
CA LEU A 22 5.88 2.63 -1.92
C LEU A 22 4.75 2.21 -2.85
N ASN A 23 4.08 3.17 -3.49
CA ASN A 23 3.02 2.91 -4.44
C ASN A 23 3.51 2.01 -5.59
N LEU A 24 4.65 2.32 -6.20
CA LEU A 24 5.20 1.52 -7.30
C LEU A 24 5.46 0.07 -6.88
N ILE A 25 6.14 -0.14 -5.75
CA ILE A 25 6.52 -1.48 -5.27
C ILE A 25 5.28 -2.28 -4.86
N MET A 26 4.40 -1.67 -4.07
CA MET A 26 3.21 -2.35 -3.55
C MET A 26 2.23 -2.67 -4.67
N HIS A 27 1.94 -1.73 -5.57
CA HIS A 27 1.01 -1.97 -6.69
C HIS A 27 1.59 -2.95 -7.71
N GLY A 28 2.89 -2.88 -8.03
CA GLY A 28 3.51 -3.86 -8.92
C GLY A 28 3.40 -5.29 -8.37
N TRP A 29 3.70 -5.47 -7.09
CA TRP A 29 3.59 -6.76 -6.42
C TRP A 29 2.12 -7.22 -6.31
N ALA A 30 1.21 -6.34 -5.92
CA ALA A 30 -0.21 -6.67 -5.78
C ALA A 30 -0.85 -7.03 -7.12
N ASN A 31 -0.49 -6.35 -8.21
CA ASN A 31 -0.96 -6.69 -9.56
C ASN A 31 -0.49 -8.08 -10.00
N TYR A 32 0.76 -8.45 -9.69
CA TYR A 32 1.25 -9.80 -9.97
C TYR A 32 0.48 -10.87 -9.16
N ILE A 33 0.23 -10.61 -7.87
CA ILE A 33 -0.41 -11.53 -6.94
C ILE A 33 -1.95 -11.49 -6.99
N ARG A 34 -2.56 -10.61 -7.81
CA ARG A 34 -4.01 -10.41 -7.85
C ARG A 34 -4.82 -11.66 -8.22
N HIS A 35 -4.17 -12.69 -8.74
CA HIS A 35 -4.79 -13.97 -9.09
C HIS A 35 -4.75 -15.01 -7.97
N ALA A 36 -3.97 -14.77 -6.91
CA ALA A 36 -3.92 -15.59 -5.72
C ALA A 36 -4.95 -15.14 -4.66
N VAL A 37 -5.25 -15.99 -3.69
CA VAL A 37 -6.14 -15.65 -2.55
C VAL A 37 -5.37 -14.76 -1.56
N ALA A 38 -5.20 -13.48 -1.91
CA ALA A 38 -4.30 -12.57 -1.20
C ALA A 38 -4.98 -11.32 -0.61
N LYS A 39 -6.32 -11.27 -0.56
CA LYS A 39 -7.05 -10.06 -0.13
C LYS A 39 -6.70 -9.64 1.30
N ASN A 40 -6.66 -10.59 2.23
CA ASN A 40 -6.28 -10.33 3.62
C ASN A 40 -4.83 -9.84 3.72
N THR A 41 -3.94 -10.40 2.92
CA THR A 41 -2.53 -9.99 2.85
C THR A 41 -2.38 -8.56 2.32
N PHE A 42 -3.20 -8.14 1.35
CA PHE A 42 -3.21 -6.76 0.86
C PHE A 42 -3.64 -5.78 1.95
N SER A 43 -4.72 -6.08 2.69
CA SER A 43 -5.16 -5.25 3.82
C SER A 43 -4.11 -5.18 4.93
N MET A 44 -3.46 -6.31 5.24
CA MET A 44 -2.35 -6.36 6.20
C MET A 44 -1.18 -5.46 5.76
N LEU A 45 -0.82 -5.51 4.48
CA LEU A 45 0.27 -4.71 3.92
C LEU A 45 -0.06 -3.22 3.87
N ASP A 46 -1.30 -2.85 3.56
CA ASP A 46 -1.76 -1.46 3.63
C ASP A 46 -1.64 -0.91 5.05
N ASN A 47 -2.13 -1.65 6.05
CA ASN A 47 -2.00 -1.27 7.46
C ASN A 47 -0.50 -1.17 7.86
N PHE A 48 0.30 -2.17 7.48
CA PHE A 48 1.73 -2.17 7.74
C PHE A 48 2.43 -0.94 7.14
N ALA A 49 2.19 -0.63 5.87
CA ALA A 49 2.77 0.52 5.20
C ALA A 49 2.34 1.84 5.88
N TRP A 50 1.05 1.98 6.19
CA TRP A 50 0.50 3.15 6.89
C TRP A 50 1.21 3.40 8.21
N TRP A 51 1.34 2.38 9.08
CA TRP A 51 2.04 2.53 10.37
C TRP A 51 3.50 2.93 10.21
N ARG A 52 4.18 2.42 9.18
CA ARG A 52 5.59 2.73 8.93
C ARG A 52 5.76 4.18 8.51
N VAL A 53 4.90 4.68 7.62
CA VAL A 53 4.92 6.08 7.17
C VAL A 53 4.55 7.02 8.32
N ILE A 54 3.48 6.72 9.08
CA ILE A 54 3.08 7.55 10.22
C ILE A 54 4.18 7.61 11.28
N ARG A 55 4.81 6.48 11.63
CA ARG A 55 5.92 6.47 12.60
C ARG A 55 7.12 7.29 12.11
N MET A 56 7.43 7.22 10.82
CA MET A 56 8.50 8.01 10.20
C MET A 56 8.20 9.51 10.26
N LEU A 57 6.99 9.92 9.86
CA LEU A 57 6.56 11.33 9.93
C LEU A 57 6.49 11.84 11.37
N ARG A 58 5.97 11.02 12.28
CA ARG A 58 5.88 11.36 13.70
C ARG A 58 7.26 11.61 14.30
N GLU A 59 8.23 10.77 13.98
CA GLU A 59 9.62 10.95 14.41
C GLU A 59 10.22 12.23 13.81
N ARG A 60 10.09 12.41 12.48
CA ARG A 60 10.64 13.55 11.75
C ARG A 60 10.14 14.89 12.27
N HIS A 61 8.85 15.00 12.54
CA HIS A 61 8.23 16.24 12.98
C HIS A 61 8.08 16.34 14.50
N ARG A 62 8.63 15.39 15.27
CA ARG A 62 8.51 15.30 16.73
C ARG A 62 7.05 15.37 17.21
N TRP A 63 6.13 14.83 16.42
CA TRP A 63 4.70 14.87 16.71
C TRP A 63 4.33 13.93 17.86
N ARG A 64 3.36 14.34 18.65
CA ARG A 64 2.62 13.45 19.54
C ARG A 64 1.47 12.80 18.75
N TRP A 65 0.89 11.73 19.29
CA TRP A 65 -0.24 11.06 18.64
C TRP A 65 -1.45 11.98 18.41
N ARG A 66 -1.67 12.96 19.30
CA ARG A 66 -2.69 13.99 19.15
C ARG A 66 -2.49 14.83 17.89
N ASP A 67 -1.25 15.12 17.50
CA ASP A 67 -0.93 15.94 16.33
C ASP A 67 -1.16 15.14 15.04
N VAL A 68 -0.78 13.87 15.06
CA VAL A 68 -1.10 12.92 13.98
C VAL A 68 -2.61 12.84 13.78
N ARG A 69 -3.37 12.66 14.87
CA ARG A 69 -4.84 12.59 14.78
C ARG A 69 -5.43 13.90 14.26
N ARG A 70 -4.99 15.04 14.78
CA ARG A 70 -5.43 16.37 14.28
C ARG A 70 -5.16 16.56 12.79
N LYS A 71 -4.04 16.05 12.28
CA LYS A 71 -3.62 16.26 10.89
C LYS A 71 -4.22 15.27 9.90
N PHE A 72 -4.45 14.03 10.32
CA PHE A 72 -4.89 12.94 9.45
C PHE A 72 -6.29 12.41 9.78
N THR A 73 -7.10 13.11 10.58
CA THR A 73 -8.51 12.76 10.76
C THR A 73 -9.40 13.98 10.57
N ILE A 74 -10.57 13.76 9.99
CA ILE A 74 -11.64 14.77 9.94
C ILE A 74 -12.47 14.73 11.23
N PRO A 75 -13.30 15.77 11.53
CA PRO A 75 -14.10 15.81 12.76
C PRO A 75 -15.01 14.60 12.97
N THR A 76 -15.43 13.93 11.89
CA THR A 76 -16.24 12.70 11.95
C THR A 76 -15.43 11.47 12.42
N GLY A 77 -14.11 11.59 12.59
CA GLY A 77 -13.21 10.53 13.02
C GLY A 77 -12.66 9.66 11.88
N GLN A 78 -13.04 9.93 10.63
CA GLN A 78 -12.47 9.22 9.48
C GLN A 78 -11.02 9.63 9.24
N TRP A 79 -10.19 8.65 8.87
CA TRP A 79 -8.78 8.90 8.53
C TRP A 79 -8.65 9.44 7.11
N LEU A 80 -7.94 10.56 6.99
CA LEU A 80 -7.48 11.10 5.72
C LEU A 80 -6.32 10.26 5.18
N PRO A 81 -6.20 10.14 3.85
CA PRO A 81 -5.05 9.48 3.27
C PRO A 81 -3.78 10.30 3.51
N ILE A 82 -2.63 9.62 3.53
CA ILE A 82 -1.34 10.28 3.70
C ILE A 82 -0.93 10.86 2.35
N THR A 83 -0.78 12.17 2.28
CA THR A 83 -0.36 12.90 1.08
C THR A 83 0.96 13.62 1.29
N ALA A 84 1.74 13.74 0.21
CA ALA A 84 2.93 14.57 0.14
C ALA A 84 3.10 15.11 -1.28
N GLY A 85 3.14 16.44 -1.42
CA GLY A 85 3.10 17.09 -2.73
C GLY A 85 1.82 16.69 -3.48
N THR A 86 1.99 16.05 -4.62
CA THR A 86 0.90 15.54 -5.47
C THR A 86 0.59 14.06 -5.25
N THR A 87 1.38 13.38 -4.41
CA THR A 87 1.30 11.92 -4.26
C THR A 87 0.57 11.51 -2.97
N GLU A 88 -0.33 10.54 -3.09
CA GLU A 88 -1.04 9.89 -1.99
C GLU A 88 -0.53 8.46 -1.75
N LEU A 89 -0.50 7.98 -0.51
CA LEU A 89 -0.34 6.54 -0.23
C LEU A 89 -1.60 5.77 -0.65
N ARG A 90 -1.51 5.01 -1.73
CA ARG A 90 -2.65 4.27 -2.29
C ARG A 90 -2.75 2.86 -1.70
N LYS A 91 -3.98 2.45 -1.40
CA LYS A 91 -4.29 1.14 -0.84
C LYS A 91 -4.26 0.06 -1.92
N ILE A 92 -3.45 -0.97 -1.75
CA ILE A 92 -3.45 -2.13 -2.65
C ILE A 92 -4.62 -3.07 -2.38
N ALA A 93 -5.24 -3.02 -1.20
CA ALA A 93 -6.48 -3.74 -0.93
C ALA A 93 -7.64 -3.28 -1.81
N ALA A 94 -7.57 -2.11 -2.46
CA ALA A 94 -8.55 -1.68 -3.45
C ALA A 94 -8.46 -2.48 -4.77
N ILE A 95 -7.32 -3.12 -5.04
CA ILE A 95 -7.14 -3.91 -6.26
C ILE A 95 -8.07 -5.15 -6.21
N PRO A 96 -8.86 -5.41 -7.27
CA PRO A 96 -9.70 -6.58 -7.33
C PRO A 96 -8.84 -7.84 -7.47
N VAL A 97 -9.11 -8.82 -6.60
CA VAL A 97 -8.50 -10.15 -6.69
C VAL A 97 -9.37 -10.99 -7.62
N THR A 98 -8.83 -11.35 -8.79
CA THR A 98 -9.54 -12.15 -9.79
C THR A 98 -9.12 -13.60 -9.66
N ARG A 99 -9.98 -14.42 -9.04
CA ARG A 99 -9.74 -15.86 -8.96
C ARG A 99 -9.77 -16.49 -10.34
N TYR A 100 -8.87 -17.43 -10.58
CA TYR A 100 -8.95 -18.26 -11.77
C TYR A 100 -10.28 -19.02 -11.74
N ARG A 101 -11.10 -18.81 -12.76
CA ARG A 101 -12.31 -19.58 -12.98
C ARG A 101 -11.92 -20.80 -13.79
N TRP A 102 -12.31 -21.99 -13.32
CA TRP A 102 -12.17 -23.21 -14.10
C TRP A 102 -12.77 -23.02 -15.50
N ARG A 103 -11.99 -23.34 -16.53
CA ARG A 103 -12.37 -23.17 -17.94
C ARG A 103 -12.59 -24.48 -18.69
N ALA A 104 -12.48 -25.64 -18.01
CA ALA A 104 -12.70 -26.96 -18.60
C ALA A 104 -12.05 -27.11 -19.98
N ASN A 105 -12.77 -27.74 -20.92
CA ASN A 105 -12.34 -27.99 -22.28
C ASN A 105 -12.44 -26.75 -23.21
N ALA A 106 -12.77 -25.56 -22.69
CA ALA A 106 -12.87 -24.34 -23.49
C ALA A 106 -11.50 -23.69 -23.77
N ILE A 107 -10.41 -24.25 -23.24
CA ILE A 107 -9.04 -23.82 -23.58
C ILE A 107 -8.61 -24.67 -24.77
N PRO A 108 -8.51 -24.11 -25.99
CA PRO A 108 -7.99 -24.85 -27.13
C PRO A 108 -6.55 -25.31 -26.84
N THR A 109 -6.28 -26.58 -27.09
CA THR A 109 -4.93 -27.13 -26.93
C THR A 109 -4.04 -26.57 -28.04
N PRO A 110 -2.85 -26.05 -27.71
CA PRO A 110 -1.95 -25.48 -28.71
C PRO A 110 -1.27 -26.55 -29.59
N TRP A 111 -1.53 -27.83 -29.33
CA TRP A 111 -0.92 -28.96 -30.03
C TRP A 111 -2.01 -29.70 -30.83
N PRO A 112 -2.00 -29.62 -32.17
CA PRO A 112 -2.82 -30.48 -33.01
C PRO A 112 -2.27 -31.92 -33.00
N ALA A 113 -3.17 -32.89 -33.22
CA ALA A 113 -2.86 -34.31 -33.32
C ALA A 113 -2.18 -34.66 -34.67
#